data_AF-A0A212KJW3-F1
#
_entry.id   AF-A0A212KJW3-F1
#
_cell.length_a   1.000
_cell.length_b   1.000
_cell.length_c   1.000
_cell.angle_alpha   90.00
_cell.angle_beta   90.00
_cell.angle_gamma   90.00
#
_symmetry.space_group_name_H-M   'P 1'
#
loop_
_entity.id
_entity.type
_entity.pdbx_description
1 polymer ?
#
loop_
_entity_poly.entity_id
_entity_poly.type
_entity_poly.pdbx_seq_one_letter_code
_entity_poly.pdbx_strand_id
1 'polypeptide(L)' 'MCDCVNLVNEKLRPGGHRLNTAITFDGRPEVPLISLIRTDAWKVETRRGQPSSFWPSYCPFCGEKYPEVEKAEGGAA' A
#
# COMPACT_ATOMS: atom_id res chain seq x y z
N MET A 1 8.45 8.55 11.68
CA MET A 1 7.39 8.91 10.71
C MET A 1 7.95 8.65 9.33
N CYS A 2 7.61 7.49 8.79
CA CYS A 2 8.13 7.00 7.52
C CYS A 2 7.63 7.86 6.34
N ASP A 3 8.56 8.40 5.55
CA ASP A 3 8.27 9.20 4.34
C ASP A 3 8.74 8.51 3.04
N CYS A 4 9.05 7.20 3.10
CA CYS A 4 9.66 6.47 1.99
C CYS A 4 8.81 6.47 0.71
N VAL A 5 7.48 6.45 0.83
CA VAL A 5 6.57 6.45 -0.32
C VAL A 5 6.72 7.75 -1.12
N ASN A 6 6.77 8.90 -0.42
CA ASN A 6 6.94 10.20 -1.07
C ASN A 6 8.31 10.29 -1.74
N LEU A 7 9.38 9.91 -1.03
CA LEU A 7 10.74 9.91 -1.58
C LEU A 7 10.89 9.02 -2.82
N VAL A 8 10.24 7.85 -2.84
CA VAL A 8 10.26 6.97 -4.02
C VAL A 8 9.46 7.60 -5.15
N ASN A 9 8.27 8.14 -4.88
CA ASN A 9 7.45 8.81 -5.90
C ASN A 9 8.14 10.01 -6.52
N GLU A 10 8.87 10.82 -5.74
CA GLU A 10 9.65 11.95 -6.26
C GLU A 10 10.69 11.50 -7.28
N LYS A 11 11.37 10.37 -7.02
CA LYS A 11 12.37 9.79 -7.92
C LYS A 11 11.77 9.13 -9.15
N LEU A 12 10.55 8.61 -9.05
CA LEU A 12 9.83 7.98 -10.16
C LEU A 12 9.15 9.01 -11.09
N ARG A 13 8.82 10.18 -10.56
CA ARG A 13 8.10 11.24 -11.28
C ARG A 13 8.74 11.65 -12.61
N PRO A 14 10.08 11.82 -12.75
CA PRO A 14 10.69 12.14 -14.04
C PRO A 14 10.44 11.08 -15.13
N GLY A 15 10.23 9.82 -14.73
CA GLY A 15 9.88 8.73 -15.65
C GLY A 15 8.37 8.60 -15.91
N GLY A 16 7.54 9.49 -15.37
CA GLY A 16 6.08 9.39 -15.47
C GLY A 16 5.48 8.23 -14.67
N HIS A 17 6.19 7.78 -13.62
CA HIS A 17 5.75 6.66 -12.78
C HIS A 17 5.44 7.12 -11.35
N ARG A 18 4.56 6.39 -10.68
CA ARG A 18 4.28 6.49 -9.24
C ARG A 18 3.98 5.10 -8.68
N LEU A 19 4.22 4.92 -7.39
CA LEU A 19 3.72 3.77 -6.65
C LEU A 19 2.20 3.77 -6.64
N ASN A 20 1.63 2.57 -6.66
CA ASN A 20 0.24 2.37 -6.31
C ASN A 20 0.13 2.49 -4.79
N THR A 21 -0.72 3.39 -4.30
CA THR A 21 -0.86 3.70 -2.87
C THR A 21 -2.32 3.62 -2.47
N ALA A 22 -2.59 3.16 -1.25
CA ALA A 22 -3.90 3.23 -0.66
C ALA A 22 -3.99 4.53 0.14
N ILE A 23 -5.04 5.32 -0.14
CA ILE A 23 -5.39 6.48 0.68
C ILE A 23 -6.17 5.96 1.87
N THR A 24 -5.69 6.28 3.05
CA THR A 24 -6.32 5.95 4.32
C THR A 24 -7.04 7.20 4.84
N PHE A 25 -8.37 7.11 5.02
CA PHE A 25 -9.23 8.24 5.42
C PHE A 25 -9.07 8.65 6.90
N ASP A 26 -8.16 8.02 7.63
CA ASP A 26 -7.90 8.18 9.06
C ASP A 26 -6.68 9.09 9.35
N GLY A 27 -6.19 9.82 8.34
CA GLY A 27 -5.04 10.73 8.50
C GLY A 27 -3.69 10.03 8.55
N ARG A 28 -3.63 8.72 8.32
CA ARG A 28 -2.35 8.00 8.15
C ARG A 28 -1.60 8.45 6.88
N PRO A 29 -0.26 8.29 6.87
CA PRO A 29 0.53 8.45 5.65
C PRO A 29 0.09 7.42 4.59
N GLU A 30 0.20 7.80 3.30
CA GLU A 30 -0.06 6.87 2.20
C GLU A 30 0.76 5.59 2.35
N VAL A 31 0.10 4.44 2.26
CA VAL A 31 0.75 3.13 2.32
C VAL A 31 0.80 2.51 0.93
N PRO A 32 1.89 1.81 0.57
CA PRO A 32 1.98 1.16 -0.73
C PRO A 32 0.97 0.02 -0.84
N LEU A 33 0.24 0.00 -1.95
CA LEU A 33 -0.68 -1.06 -2.34
C LEU A 33 0.09 -2.09 -3.18
N ILE A 34 0.43 -3.23 -2.59
CA ILE A 34 1.22 -4.25 -3.27
C ILE A 34 0.28 -5.24 -3.95
N SER A 35 0.31 -5.30 -5.28
CA SER A 35 -0.44 -6.29 -6.05
C SER A 35 0.13 -7.69 -5.85
N LEU A 36 -0.75 -8.69 -5.72
CA LEU A 36 -0.34 -10.09 -5.66
C LEU A 36 0.07 -10.58 -7.05
N ILE A 37 1.13 -11.38 -7.09
CA ILE A 37 1.59 -12.07 -8.30
C ILE A 37 1.21 -13.53 -8.18
N ARG A 38 0.51 -14.04 -9.20
CA ARG A 38 0.18 -15.45 -9.29
C ARG A 38 1.41 -16.26 -9.70
N THR A 39 1.74 -17.30 -8.93
CA THR A 39 2.90 -18.16 -9.19
C THR A 39 2.69 -19.15 -10.34
N ASP A 40 1.43 -19.41 -10.74
CA ASP A 40 1.11 -20.31 -11.86
C ASP A 40 1.47 -19.71 -13.22
N ALA A 41 1.36 -18.39 -13.37
CA ALA A 41 1.53 -17.69 -14.64
C ALA A 41 2.45 -16.47 -14.57
N TRP A 42 2.99 -16.13 -13.40
CA TRP A 42 3.80 -14.94 -13.14
C TRP A 42 3.15 -13.64 -13.63
N LYS A 43 1.84 -13.53 -13.36
CA LYS A 43 1.01 -12.37 -13.71
C LYS A 43 0.39 -11.77 -12.46
N VAL A 44 0.08 -10.48 -12.52
CA VAL A 44 -0.72 -9.80 -11.49
C VAL A 44 -2.06 -10.53 -11.32
N GLU A 45 -2.50 -10.70 -10.08
CA GLU A 45 -3.80 -11.28 -9.76
C GLU A 45 -4.93 -10.29 -10.09
N THR A 46 -5.80 -10.69 -11.01
CA THR A 46 -6.95 -9.91 -11.50
C THR A 46 -8.25 -10.72 -11.50
N ARG A 47 -8.24 -11.95 -10.99
CA ARG A 47 -9.41 -12.85 -10.96
C ARG A 47 -10.43 -12.33 -9.96
N ARG A 48 -11.70 -12.34 -10.39
CA ARG A 48 -12.82 -11.94 -9.54
C ARG A 48 -12.95 -12.89 -8.34
N GLY A 49 -13.22 -12.32 -7.16
CA GLY A 49 -13.44 -13.07 -5.92
C GLY A 49 -12.17 -13.55 -5.22
N GLN A 50 -10.98 -13.21 -5.75
CA GLN A 50 -9.70 -13.47 -5.10
C GLN A 50 -9.11 -12.17 -4.54
N PRO A 51 -8.35 -12.21 -3.45
CA PRO A 51 -7.52 -11.09 -3.04
C PRO A 51 -6.56 -10.73 -4.18
N SER A 52 -6.48 -9.44 -4.54
CA SER A 52 -5.63 -8.95 -5.63
C SER A 52 -4.45 -8.12 -5.14
N SER A 53 -4.47 -7.70 -3.88
CA SER A 53 -3.46 -6.83 -3.28
C SER A 53 -3.47 -6.94 -1.76
N PHE A 54 -2.41 -6.44 -1.13
CA PHE A 54 -2.32 -6.29 0.32
C PHE A 54 -1.65 -4.98 0.70
N TRP A 55 -1.91 -4.52 1.93
CA TRP A 55 -1.28 -3.35 2.53
C TRP A 55 -0.33 -3.84 3.61
N PRO A 56 0.97 -3.50 3.56
CA PRO A 56 1.92 -4.01 4.53
C PRO A 56 1.80 -3.24 5.85
N SER A 57 1.91 -3.93 6.99
CA SER A 57 1.94 -3.30 8.33
C SER A 57 3.25 -2.57 8.64
N TYR A 58 4.31 -2.90 7.88
CA TYR A 58 5.63 -2.29 7.97
C TYR A 58 5.99 -1.68 6.62
N CYS A 59 6.76 -0.60 6.62
CA CYS A 59 7.24 -0.01 5.38
C CYS A 59 8.16 -1.00 4.64
N PRO A 60 7.89 -1.36 3.38
CA PRO A 60 8.72 -2.29 2.63
C PRO A 60 10.08 -1.70 2.23
N PHE A 61 10.30 -0.39 2.43
CA PHE A 61 11.53 0.31 2.07
C PHE A 61 12.48 0.49 3.25
N CYS A 62 11.97 0.86 4.44
CA CYS A 62 12.80 1.12 5.63
C CYS A 62 12.55 0.18 6.81
N GLY A 63 11.50 -0.66 6.77
CA GLY A 63 11.15 -1.58 7.86
C GLY A 63 10.47 -0.93 9.07
N GLU A 64 10.20 0.38 9.08
CA GLU A 64 9.46 1.06 10.15
C GLU A 64 7.99 0.58 10.17
N LYS A 65 7.45 0.25 11.36
CA LYS A 65 6.04 -0.11 11.51
C LYS A 65 5.18 1.12 11.20
N TYR A 66 4.15 0.96 10.37
CA TYR A 66 3.20 2.05 10.18
C TYR A 66 2.42 2.31 11.47
N PRO A 67 2.09 3.56 11.79
CA PRO A 67 1.35 3.90 12.99
C PRO A 67 0.02 3.14 13.03
N GLU A 68 -0.19 2.41 14.12
CA GLU A 68 -1.50 1.86 14.46
C GLU A 68 -2.45 3.02 14.73
N VAL A 69 -3.67 2.92 14.20
CA VAL A 69 -4.75 3.85 14.51
C VAL A 69 -5.55 3.13 15.55
N GLU A 70 -5.74 3.77 16.70
CA GLU A 70 -6.78 3.37 17.63
C GLU A 70 -8.07 3.28 16.81
N LYS A 71 -8.59 2.07 16.62
CA LYS A 71 -9.83 1.86 15.89
C LYS A 71 -10.87 2.75 16.56
N ALA A 72 -11.42 3.72 15.82
CA ALA A 72 -12.65 4.33 16.22
C ALA A 72 -13.69 3.19 16.30
N GLU A 73 -14.10 2.84 17.51
CA GLU A 73 -15.23 1.96 17.71
C GLU A 73 -16.46 2.60 17.06
N GLY A 74 -16.95 2.00 15.98
CA GLY A 74 -18.25 2.37 15.42
C GLY A 74 -18.31 2.35 13.91
N GLY A 75 -19.08 1.39 13.38
CA GLY A 75 -19.49 1.42 11.98
C GLY A 75 -19.87 0.07 11.41
N ALA A 76 -20.78 -0.65 12.07
CA ALA A 76 -21.59 -1.66 11.39
C ALA A 76 -22.65 -0.94 10.55
N ALA A 77 -22.73 -1.25 9.26
CA ALA A 77 -23.95 -1.25 8.44
C ALA A 77 -23.64 -1.91 7.09
#